data_AF-M1N2N8-F1
#
_entry.id   AF-M1N2N8-F1
#
_cell.length_a   1.000
_cell.length_b   1.000
_cell.length_c   1.000
_cell.angle_alpha   90.00
_cell.angle_beta   90.00
_cell.angle_gamma   90.00
#
_symmetry.space_group_name_H-M   'P 1'
#
loop_
_entity.id
_entity.type
_entity.pdbx_description
1 polymer ?
#
loop_
_entity_poly.entity_id
_entity_poly.type
_entity_poly.pdbx_seq_one_letter_code
_entity_poly.pdbx_strand_id
1 'polypeptide(L)'
;MMNFIDRALERINEMSADDFLQSMADIYSEPIERNEIKRYPQFVQDVIFIVDYDTELQMEGLEGFFNDSTKDYVNETVVALKNCGATKEAEILEKCKKIDIENYDEYIELENETYLNNDFEGFWKLVKEYIGREKQLKDYNLGG
;
A
#
# COMPACT_ATOMS: atom_id res chain seq x y z
N MET A 1 -22.13 10.70 0.02
CA MET A 1 -22.42 9.25 -0.04
C MET A 1 -21.26 8.55 0.62
N MET A 2 -21.52 7.47 1.35
CA MET A 2 -20.50 6.75 2.11
C MET A 2 -19.74 5.80 1.19
N ASN A 3 -18.43 5.95 1.06
CA ASN A 3 -17.60 5.10 0.19
C ASN A 3 -17.14 3.84 0.93
N PHE A 4 -16.38 2.96 0.25
CA PHE A 4 -15.87 1.72 0.83
C PHE A 4 -15.00 1.94 2.07
N ILE A 5 -14.21 3.03 2.10
CA ILE A 5 -13.36 3.37 3.25
C ILE A 5 -14.22 3.72 4.46
N ASP A 6 -15.22 4.58 4.26
CA ASP A 6 -16.13 4.99 5.31
C ASP A 6 -16.86 3.76 5.91
N ARG A 7 -17.36 2.86 5.05
CA ARG A 7 -18.02 1.60 5.45
C ARG A 7 -17.09 0.69 6.26
N ALA A 8 -15.84 0.54 5.83
CA ALA A 8 -14.84 -0.25 6.55
C ALA A 8 -14.49 0.36 7.91
N LEU A 9 -14.40 1.70 7.99
CA LEU A 9 -14.08 2.39 9.23
C LEU A 9 -15.21 2.34 10.26
N GLU A 10 -16.47 2.34 9.84
CA GLU A 10 -17.62 2.17 10.74
C GLU A 10 -17.64 0.80 11.42
N ARG A 11 -17.14 -0.23 10.73
CA ARG A 11 -17.14 -1.62 11.19
C ARG A 11 -15.76 -2.13 11.60
N ILE A 12 -14.80 -1.23 11.77
CA ILE A 12 -13.39 -1.57 11.93
C ILE A 12 -13.12 -2.55 13.07
N ASN A 13 -13.89 -2.47 14.16
CA ASN A 13 -13.75 -3.32 15.34
C ASN A 13 -14.33 -4.73 15.16
N GLU A 14 -15.17 -4.94 14.15
CA GLU A 14 -15.75 -6.25 13.80
C GLU A 14 -14.90 -6.98 12.75
N MET A 15 -14.06 -6.26 12.02
CA MET A 15 -13.32 -6.79 10.89
C MET A 15 -12.03 -7.47 11.36
N SER A 16 -11.59 -8.51 10.67
CA SER A 16 -10.19 -8.96 10.76
C SER A 16 -9.25 -7.96 10.04
N ALA A 17 -7.94 -8.20 10.09
CA ALA A 17 -7.00 -7.46 9.26
C ALA A 17 -7.18 -7.79 7.77
N ASP A 18 -7.43 -9.07 7.45
CA ASP A 18 -7.73 -9.53 6.09
C ASP A 18 -9.00 -8.88 5.53
N ASP A 19 -10.09 -8.83 6.30
CA ASP A 19 -11.35 -8.20 5.85
C ASP A 19 -11.16 -6.71 5.56
N PHE A 20 -10.36 -6.02 6.39
CA PHE A 20 -10.07 -4.60 6.21
C PHE A 20 -9.24 -4.36 4.96
N LEU A 21 -8.18 -5.15 4.76
CA LEU A 21 -7.35 -5.11 3.56
C LEU A 21 -8.19 -5.36 2.31
N GLN A 22 -9.04 -6.39 2.32
CA GLN A 22 -9.92 -6.71 1.19
C GLN A 22 -10.88 -5.56 0.87
N SER A 23 -11.38 -4.84 1.89
CA SER A 23 -12.23 -3.67 1.68
C SER A 23 -11.47 -2.51 1.04
N MET A 24 -10.16 -2.36 1.31
CA MET A 24 -9.37 -1.30 0.66
C MET A 24 -9.12 -1.58 -0.83
N ALA A 25 -9.08 -2.85 -1.22
CA ALA A 25 -8.99 -3.26 -2.62
C ALA A 25 -10.25 -2.89 -3.44
N ASP A 26 -11.37 -2.57 -2.78
CA ASP A 26 -12.58 -2.07 -3.45
C ASP A 26 -12.34 -0.73 -4.17
N ILE A 27 -11.22 -0.04 -3.96
CA ILE A 27 -10.86 1.17 -4.73
C ILE A 27 -10.89 0.94 -6.25
N TYR A 28 -10.65 -0.28 -6.72
CA TYR A 28 -10.74 -0.63 -8.14
C TYR A 28 -12.16 -0.87 -8.64
N SER A 29 -13.11 -1.12 -7.73
CA SER A 29 -14.55 -1.29 -8.05
C SER A 29 -15.38 -0.04 -7.73
N GLU A 30 -14.94 0.77 -6.77
CA GLU A 30 -15.51 2.05 -6.36
C GLU A 30 -14.41 3.14 -6.36
N PRO A 31 -13.98 3.61 -7.55
CA PRO A 31 -12.88 4.54 -7.66
C PRO A 31 -13.13 5.84 -6.90
N ILE A 32 -12.10 6.28 -6.17
CA ILE A 32 -12.03 7.58 -5.52
C ILE A 32 -10.73 8.27 -5.92
N GLU A 33 -10.75 9.60 -5.93
CA GLU A 33 -9.55 10.39 -6.19
C GLU A 33 -8.52 10.14 -5.09
N ARG A 34 -7.25 9.88 -5.46
CA ARG A 34 -6.18 9.57 -4.48
C ARG A 34 -5.92 10.71 -3.50
N ASN A 35 -6.18 11.95 -3.92
CA ASN A 35 -6.14 13.11 -3.02
C ASN A 35 -7.24 13.10 -1.96
N GLU A 36 -8.40 12.48 -2.21
CA GLU A 36 -9.44 12.32 -1.19
C GLU A 36 -9.03 11.32 -0.10
N ILE A 37 -8.13 10.38 -0.40
CA ILE A 37 -7.62 9.41 0.56
C ILE A 37 -6.88 10.10 1.71
N LYS A 38 -6.25 11.25 1.45
CA LYS A 38 -5.47 12.04 2.42
C LYS A 38 -6.29 12.53 3.62
N ARG A 39 -7.63 12.47 3.56
CA ARG A 39 -8.53 12.81 4.68
C ARG A 39 -8.68 11.68 5.71
N TYR A 40 -8.29 10.45 5.37
CA TYR A 40 -8.44 9.29 6.24
C TYR A 40 -7.22 9.10 7.16
N PRO A 41 -7.33 8.30 8.23
CA PRO A 41 -6.19 7.98 9.09
C PRO A 41 -5.01 7.39 8.30
N GLN A 42 -3.77 7.68 8.73
CA GLN A 42 -2.56 7.29 7.98
C GLN A 42 -2.54 5.82 7.56
N PHE A 43 -2.86 4.89 8.47
CA PHE A 43 -2.84 3.46 8.17
C PHE A 43 -3.81 3.06 7.05
N VAL A 44 -4.91 3.79 6.86
CA VAL A 44 -5.86 3.57 5.77
C VAL A 44 -5.22 3.98 4.44
N GLN A 45 -4.57 5.16 4.43
CA GLN A 45 -3.85 5.65 3.26
C GLN A 45 -2.73 4.68 2.88
N ASP A 46 -1.96 4.24 3.88
CA ASP A 46 -0.83 3.33 3.70
C ASP A 46 -1.28 2.01 3.06
N VAL A 47 -2.37 1.40 3.56
CA VAL A 47 -2.91 0.16 3.00
C VAL A 47 -3.35 0.35 1.55
N ILE A 48 -3.98 1.47 1.20
CA ILE A 48 -4.40 1.72 -0.18
C ILE A 48 -3.19 1.92 -1.10
N PHE A 49 -2.17 2.69 -0.69
CA PHE A 49 -0.96 2.86 -1.51
C PHE A 49 -0.17 1.56 -1.67
N ILE A 50 -0.21 0.67 -0.68
CA ILE A 50 0.35 -0.69 -0.78
C ILE A 50 -0.45 -1.54 -1.78
N VAL A 51 -1.77 -1.43 -1.79
CA VAL A 51 -2.64 -2.12 -2.76
C VAL A 51 -2.43 -1.58 -4.19
N ASP A 52 -2.33 -0.25 -4.34
CA ASP A 52 -1.97 0.38 -5.63
C ASP A 52 -0.61 -0.14 -6.11
N TYR A 53 0.39 -0.22 -5.21
CA TYR A 53 1.71 -0.77 -5.52
C TYR A 53 1.68 -2.23 -5.97
N ASP A 54 1.04 -3.14 -5.24
CA ASP A 54 0.95 -4.56 -5.62
C ASP A 54 0.25 -4.73 -6.97
N THR A 55 -0.85 -4.00 -7.18
CA THR A 55 -1.61 -4.08 -8.43
C THR A 55 -0.80 -3.60 -9.62
N GLU A 56 -0.15 -2.44 -9.50
CA GLU A 56 0.67 -1.88 -10.58
C GLU A 56 1.87 -2.76 -10.89
N LEU A 57 2.55 -3.29 -9.86
CA LEU A 57 3.66 -4.21 -10.03
C LEU A 57 3.24 -5.47 -10.80
N GLN A 58 2.05 -6.01 -10.54
CA GLN A 58 1.53 -7.17 -11.26
C GLN A 58 1.09 -6.86 -12.70
N MET A 59 0.69 -5.62 -12.98
CA MET A 59 0.20 -5.21 -14.30
C MET A 59 1.33 -4.78 -15.23
N GLU A 60 2.17 -3.85 -14.77
CA GLU A 60 3.14 -3.12 -15.58
C GLU A 60 4.57 -3.12 -14.97
N GLY A 61 4.76 -3.83 -13.86
CA GLY A 61 6.07 -3.94 -13.18
C GLY A 61 6.50 -2.65 -12.48
N LEU A 62 7.78 -2.60 -12.07
CA LEU A 62 8.35 -1.38 -11.49
C LEU A 62 8.45 -0.25 -12.53
N GLU A 63 8.58 -0.56 -13.81
CA GLU A 63 8.59 0.45 -14.87
C GLU A 63 7.27 1.25 -14.88
N GLY A 64 6.12 0.58 -14.98
CA GLY A 64 4.81 1.23 -14.96
C GLY A 64 4.60 2.03 -13.68
N PHE A 65 4.97 1.45 -12.54
CA PHE A 65 4.86 2.12 -11.23
C PHE A 65 5.56 3.48 -11.17
N PHE A 66 6.68 3.64 -11.88
CA PHE A 66 7.44 4.89 -11.90
C PHE A 66 7.05 5.86 -13.03
N ASN A 67 6.32 5.39 -14.05
CA ASN A 67 6.09 6.15 -15.27
C ASN A 67 4.62 6.50 -15.53
N ASP A 68 3.69 5.74 -14.95
CA ASP A 68 2.25 5.89 -15.15
C ASP A 68 1.57 6.72 -14.04
N SER A 69 0.30 6.47 -13.79
CA SER A 69 -0.53 7.28 -12.89
C SER A 69 -0.14 7.18 -11.41
N THR A 70 0.61 6.14 -11.06
CA THR A 70 1.12 5.83 -9.72
C THR A 70 2.38 6.63 -9.36
N LYS A 71 3.10 7.19 -10.35
CA LYS A 71 4.33 7.95 -10.13
C LYS A 71 4.18 9.14 -9.17
N ASP A 72 2.99 9.73 -9.16
CA ASP A 72 2.67 10.90 -8.33
C ASP A 72 2.60 10.55 -6.83
N TYR A 73 2.54 9.25 -6.50
CA TYR A 73 2.36 8.74 -5.14
C TYR A 73 3.49 7.81 -4.67
N VAL A 74 4.61 7.75 -5.40
CA VAL A 74 5.77 6.92 -5.04
C VAL A 74 6.27 7.21 -3.62
N ASN A 75 6.29 8.49 -3.21
CA ASN A 75 6.76 8.85 -1.88
C ASN A 75 5.79 8.38 -0.79
N GLU A 76 4.48 8.50 -1.03
CA GLU A 76 3.44 7.95 -0.16
C GLU A 76 3.57 6.42 -0.04
N THR A 77 3.78 5.70 -1.13
CA THR A 77 4.01 4.25 -1.12
C THR A 77 5.27 3.87 -0.34
N VAL A 78 6.38 4.60 -0.53
CA VAL A 78 7.62 4.37 0.24
C VAL A 78 7.38 4.55 1.74
N VAL A 79 6.63 5.57 2.15
CA VAL A 79 6.28 5.79 3.56
C VAL A 79 5.39 4.66 4.07
N ALA A 80 4.39 4.25 3.30
CA ALA A 80 3.48 3.15 3.65
C ALA A 80 4.24 1.84 3.90
N LEU A 81 5.17 1.49 3.01
CA LEU A 81 6.02 0.30 3.12
C LEU A 81 6.93 0.36 4.36
N LYS A 82 7.51 1.54 4.67
CA LYS A 82 8.28 1.74 5.90
C LYS A 82 7.40 1.57 7.15
N ASN A 83 6.18 2.12 7.14
CA ASN A 83 5.26 2.05 8.27
C ASN A 83 4.78 0.62 8.56
N CYS A 84 4.54 -0.19 7.52
CA CYS A 84 4.14 -1.58 7.69
C CYS A 84 5.31 -2.54 7.99
N GLY A 85 6.56 -2.07 7.84
CA GLY A 85 7.77 -2.84 8.13
C GLY A 85 8.38 -3.53 6.91
N ALA A 86 7.81 -3.36 5.71
CA ALA A 86 8.35 -3.78 4.42
C ALA A 86 9.51 -2.87 3.98
N THR A 87 10.55 -2.82 4.82
CA THR A 87 11.68 -1.89 4.66
C THR A 87 12.51 -2.18 3.40
N LYS A 88 12.64 -3.44 3.00
CA LYS A 88 13.34 -3.82 1.77
C LYS A 88 12.62 -3.32 0.52
N GLU A 89 11.29 -3.44 0.44
CA GLU A 89 10.48 -2.87 -0.65
C GLU A 89 10.73 -1.37 -0.74
N ALA A 90 10.67 -0.68 0.41
CA ALA A 90 10.90 0.75 0.45
C ALA A 90 12.31 1.11 -0.05
N GLU A 91 13.33 0.33 0.31
CA GLU A 91 14.70 0.52 -0.20
C GLU A 91 14.80 0.27 -1.71
N ILE A 92 14.10 -0.74 -2.25
CA ILE A 92 14.04 -1.01 -3.69
C ILE A 92 13.42 0.18 -4.42
N LEU A 93 12.29 0.71 -3.96
CA LEU A 93 11.68 1.90 -4.56
C LEU A 93 12.60 3.13 -4.48
N GLU A 94 13.33 3.31 -3.37
CA GLU A 94 14.29 4.42 -3.24
C GLU A 94 15.52 4.29 -4.14
N LYS A 95 15.90 3.05 -4.52
CA LYS A 95 16.89 2.82 -5.59
C LYS A 95 16.28 3.17 -6.95
N CYS A 96 15.06 2.70 -7.23
CA CYS A 96 14.35 2.94 -8.49
C CYS A 96 14.17 4.43 -8.81
N LYS A 97 13.93 5.27 -7.81
CA LYS A 97 13.85 6.74 -7.96
C LYS A 97 15.11 7.38 -8.57
N LYS A 98 16.23 6.67 -8.62
CA LYS A 98 17.52 7.16 -9.12
C LYS A 98 17.86 6.60 -10.50
N ILE A 99 17.04 5.68 -11.00
CA ILE A 99 17.22 5.04 -12.31
C ILE A 99 16.79 6.02 -13.39
N ASP A 100 17.51 6.03 -14.50
CA ASP A 100 17.08 6.76 -15.70
C ASP A 100 15.86 6.05 -16.31
N ILE A 101 14.84 6.81 -16.70
CA ILE A 101 13.57 6.26 -17.22
C ILE A 101 13.77 5.31 -18.41
N GLU A 102 14.86 5.49 -19.18
CA GLU A 102 15.20 4.65 -20.33
C GLU A 102 15.95 3.35 -19.95
N ASN A 103 16.34 3.17 -18.68
CA ASN A 103 17.12 2.01 -18.22
C ASN A 103 16.22 0.88 -17.66
N TYR A 104 15.48 0.24 -18.55
CA TYR A 104 14.54 -0.84 -18.23
C TYR A 104 15.18 -2.07 -17.58
N ASP A 105 16.41 -2.40 -17.95
CA ASP A 105 17.11 -3.58 -17.40
C ASP A 105 17.31 -3.44 -15.89
N GLU A 106 17.64 -2.23 -15.41
CA GLU A 106 17.86 -1.97 -13.98
C GLU A 106 16.57 -2.04 -13.15
N TYR A 107 15.43 -1.66 -13.74
CA TYR A 107 14.11 -1.86 -13.12
C TYR A 107 13.79 -3.35 -12.95
N ILE A 108 14.02 -4.17 -13.98
CA ILE A 108 13.77 -5.61 -13.95
C ILE A 108 14.68 -6.31 -12.92
N GLU A 109 15.96 -5.92 -12.84
CA GLU A 109 16.89 -6.47 -11.85
C GLU A 109 16.40 -6.23 -10.42
N LEU A 110 15.96 -5.00 -10.11
CA LEU A 110 15.42 -4.65 -8.80
C LEU A 110 14.05 -5.28 -8.51
N GLU A 111 13.20 -5.42 -9.53
CA GLU A 111 11.91 -6.07 -9.41
C GLU A 111 12.04 -7.52 -8.94
N ASN A 112 13.04 -8.23 -9.45
CA ASN A 112 13.36 -9.59 -9.01
C ASN A 112 13.81 -9.68 -7.55
N GLU A 113 14.17 -8.56 -6.90
CA GLU A 113 14.51 -8.53 -5.47
C GLU A 113 13.30 -8.28 -4.55
N THR A 114 12.15 -7.89 -5.09
CA THR A 114 10.95 -7.56 -4.31
C THR A 114 10.44 -8.77 -3.54
N TYR A 115 9.86 -8.56 -2.36
CA TYR A 115 9.20 -9.62 -1.60
C TYR A 115 8.00 -10.18 -2.36
N LEU A 116 7.29 -9.39 -3.16
CA LEU A 116 6.19 -9.92 -3.98
C LEU A 116 6.67 -11.05 -4.92
N ASN A 117 7.92 -10.99 -5.37
CA ASN A 117 8.55 -12.03 -6.20
C ASN A 117 9.30 -13.12 -5.42
N ASN A 118 9.55 -12.96 -4.11
CA ASN A 118 10.40 -13.88 -3.33
C ASN A 118 9.76 -14.45 -2.04
N ASP A 119 8.85 -13.71 -1.41
CA ASP A 119 8.15 -14.03 -0.16
C ASP A 119 6.83 -13.23 -0.06
N PHE A 120 5.91 -13.55 -0.97
CA PHE A 120 4.60 -12.91 -1.08
C PHE A 120 3.78 -13.05 0.21
N GLU A 121 3.77 -14.24 0.83
CA GLU A 121 3.05 -14.47 2.08
C GLU A 121 3.64 -13.66 3.24
N GLY A 122 4.97 -13.57 3.33
CA GLY A 122 5.66 -12.76 4.33
C GLY A 122 5.36 -11.28 4.19
N PHE A 123 5.32 -10.76 2.96
CA PHE A 123 4.93 -9.36 2.69
C PHE A 123 3.53 -9.06 3.22
N TRP A 124 2.53 -9.84 2.83
CA TRP A 124 1.16 -9.60 3.28
C TRP A 124 0.95 -9.83 4.77
N LYS A 125 1.75 -10.71 5.38
CA LYS A 125 1.77 -10.85 6.84
C LYS A 125 2.17 -9.54 7.53
N LEU A 126 3.21 -8.85 7.05
CA LEU A 126 3.63 -7.55 7.60
C LEU A 126 2.51 -6.50 7.50
N VAL A 127 1.86 -6.40 6.35
CA VAL A 127 0.74 -5.48 6.12
C VAL A 127 -0.41 -5.77 7.09
N LYS A 128 -0.74 -7.05 7.31
CA LYS A 128 -1.83 -7.44 8.23
C LYS A 128 -1.49 -7.22 9.69
N GLU A 129 -0.26 -7.48 10.10
CA GLU A 129 0.23 -7.16 11.44
C GLU A 129 0.20 -5.65 11.70
N TYR A 130 0.56 -4.84 10.70
CA TYR A 130 0.43 -3.38 10.74
C TYR A 130 -1.03 -2.93 10.94
N ILE A 131 -1.95 -3.41 10.11
CA ILE A 131 -3.39 -3.13 10.25
C ILE A 131 -3.88 -3.50 11.66
N GLY A 132 -3.53 -4.70 12.14
CA GLY A 132 -3.92 -5.17 13.47
C GLY A 132 -3.44 -4.24 14.60
N ARG A 133 -2.18 -3.78 14.52
CA ARG A 133 -1.59 -2.85 15.49
C ARG A 133 -2.30 -1.49 15.49
N GLU A 134 -2.53 -0.90 14.32
CA GLU A 134 -3.13 0.44 14.23
C GLU A 134 -4.60 0.45 14.66
N LYS A 135 -5.34 -0.64 14.39
CA LYS A 135 -6.70 -0.83 14.88
C LYS A 135 -6.77 -0.82 16.41
N GLN A 136 -5.87 -1.54 17.07
CA GLN A 136 -5.82 -1.59 18.54
C GLN A 136 -5.47 -0.22 19.16
N LEU A 137 -4.57 0.55 18.53
CA LEU A 137 -4.24 1.90 18.98
C LEU A 137 -5.43 2.86 18.86
N LYS A 138 -6.27 2.70 17.83
CA LYS A 138 -7.47 3.51 17.66
C LYS A 138 -8.52 3.21 18.73
N ASP A 139 -8.72 1.94 19.08
CA ASP A 139 -9.61 1.55 20.19
C ASP A 139 -9.13 2.12 21.52
N TYR A 140 -7.82 2.09 21.78
CA TYR A 140 -7.24 2.68 22.99
C TYR A 140 -7.50 4.19 23.09
N ASN A 141 -7.39 4.93 21.98
CA ASN A 141 -7.58 6.38 21.95
C ASN A 141 -9.05 6.83 21.97
N LEU A 142 -10.00 5.94 21.67
CA LEU A 142 -11.44 6.20 21.72
C LEU A 142 -12.11 5.70 23.02
N GLY A 143 -11.37 4.98 23.87
CA GLY A 143 -11.87 4.33 25.09
C GLY A 143 -11.14 4.71 26.39
N GLY A 144 -10.49 5.88 26.45
CA GLY A 144 -9.86 6.44 27.65
C GLY A 144 -10.70 7.51 28.35
#